data_AF-A0A1M6Y1G4-F1
#
_entry.id   AF-A0A1M6Y1G4-F1
#
_cell.length_a   1.000
_cell.length_b   1.000
_cell.length_c   1.000
_cell.angle_alpha   90.00
_cell.angle_beta   90.00
_cell.angle_gamma   90.00
#
_symmetry.space_group_name_H-M   'P 1'
#
loop_
_entity.id
_entity.type
_entity.pdbx_description
1 polymer ?
#
loop_
_entity_poly.entity_id
_entity_poly.type
_entity_poly.pdbx_seq_one_letter_code
_entity_poly.pdbx_strand_id
1 'polypeptide(L)'
;MQNNKNETSKAITQAEISARVSSLFKYIQELNKLKQKTILNVQDYRWQLWCSDLPDDPDNVKLIYQDRTDEDSVVMAEEQNNTLLAVHKEDFQSCPVPPESLTEWLKNDDWKDYRKDVEYFDEKVVTEIDSETEEEYNGPLVKTTF
;
A
#
# COMPACT_ATOMS: atom_id res chain seq x y z
N MET A 1 56.44 -29.66 -7.63
CA MET A 1 55.55 -29.08 -6.61
C MET A 1 54.27 -28.65 -7.32
N GLN A 2 53.22 -29.46 -7.26
CA GLN A 2 51.90 -29.12 -7.79
C GLN A 2 50.94 -29.11 -6.62
N ASN A 3 50.61 -27.91 -6.13
CA ASN A 3 49.53 -27.68 -5.20
C ASN A 3 48.22 -27.77 -5.98
N ASN A 4 47.42 -28.81 -5.77
CA ASN A 4 46.06 -28.85 -6.28
C ASN A 4 45.09 -28.48 -5.16
N LYS A 5 44.60 -27.24 -5.23
CA LYS A 5 43.48 -26.75 -4.42
C LYS A 5 42.22 -27.45 -4.91
N ASN A 6 41.87 -28.56 -4.28
CA ASN A 6 40.56 -29.17 -4.46
C ASN A 6 39.64 -28.68 -3.35
N GLU A 7 39.20 -27.42 -3.46
CA GLU A 7 37.99 -26.94 -2.81
C GLU A 7 36.82 -27.75 -3.41
N THR A 8 36.53 -28.88 -2.78
CA THR A 8 35.44 -29.76 -3.17
C THR A 8 34.16 -29.16 -2.62
N SER A 9 33.45 -28.44 -3.47
CA SER A 9 32.02 -28.14 -3.31
C SER A 9 31.29 -29.47 -3.10
N LYS A 10 31.14 -29.88 -1.85
CA LYS A 10 30.56 -31.18 -1.49
C LYS A 10 29.09 -31.14 -1.93
N ALA A 11 28.75 -31.91 -2.97
CA ALA A 11 27.38 -32.00 -3.47
C ALA A 11 26.49 -32.51 -2.33
N ILE A 12 25.61 -31.63 -1.84
CA ILE A 12 24.69 -31.94 -0.75
C ILE A 12 23.69 -32.97 -1.26
N THR A 13 23.60 -34.09 -0.56
CA THR A 13 22.70 -35.18 -0.95
C THR A 13 21.25 -34.82 -0.60
N GLN A 14 20.29 -35.38 -1.35
CA GLN A 14 18.86 -35.16 -1.10
C GLN A 14 18.45 -35.53 0.35
N ALA A 15 19.09 -36.56 0.92
CA ALA A 15 18.89 -36.97 2.30
C ALA A 15 19.31 -35.86 3.30
N GLU A 16 20.48 -35.25 3.09
CA GLU A 16 20.94 -34.13 3.92
C GLU A 16 20.04 -32.89 3.80
N ILE A 17 19.54 -32.59 2.59
CA ILE A 17 18.56 -31.51 2.38
C ILE A 17 17.28 -31.80 3.16
N SER A 18 16.73 -33.02 3.05
CA SER A 18 15.51 -33.40 3.77
C SER A 18 15.66 -33.34 5.30
N ALA A 19 16.84 -33.70 5.82
CA ALA A 19 17.15 -33.62 7.25
C ALA A 19 17.24 -32.17 7.73
N ARG A 20 17.86 -31.27 6.94
CA ARG A 20 17.90 -29.83 7.23
C ARG A 20 16.52 -29.21 7.24
N VAL A 21 15.69 -29.51 6.24
CA VAL A 21 14.29 -29.03 6.17
C VAL A 21 13.48 -29.51 7.37
N SER A 22 13.61 -30.78 7.73
CA SER A 22 12.93 -31.34 8.91
C SER A 22 13.37 -30.67 10.21
N SER A 23 14.67 -30.35 10.33
CA SER A 23 15.22 -29.68 11.51
C SER A 23 14.76 -28.22 11.60
N LEU A 24 14.71 -27.52 10.46
CA LEU A 24 14.18 -26.16 10.37
C LEU A 24 12.70 -26.13 10.74
N PHE A 25 11.89 -27.06 10.21
CA PHE A 25 10.47 -27.14 10.52
C PHE A 25 10.22 -27.40 12.00
N LYS A 26 10.96 -28.34 12.61
CA LYS A 26 10.92 -28.59 14.06
C LYS A 26 11.29 -27.33 14.86
N TYR A 27 12.35 -26.63 14.48
CA TYR A 27 12.74 -25.39 15.15
C TYR A 27 11.64 -24.32 15.06
N ILE A 28 11.07 -24.10 13.88
CA ILE A 28 9.96 -23.15 13.69
C ILE A 28 8.74 -23.56 14.52
N GLN A 29 8.43 -24.86 14.58
CA GLN A 29 7.33 -25.39 15.38
C GLN A 29 7.53 -25.11 16.88
N GLU A 30 8.71 -25.39 17.43
CA GLU A 30 9.01 -25.12 18.85
C GLU A 30 9.05 -23.61 19.16
N LEU A 31 9.57 -22.80 18.23
CA LEU A 31 9.56 -21.35 18.34
C LEU A 31 8.13 -20.80 18.33
N ASN A 32 7.25 -21.35 17.48
CA ASN A 32 5.84 -20.99 17.45
C ASN A 32 5.12 -21.41 18.74
N LYS A 33 5.38 -22.60 19.29
CA LYS A 33 4.84 -23.02 20.60
C LYS A 33 5.24 -22.07 21.73
N LEU A 34 6.49 -21.57 21.71
CA LEU A 34 6.98 -20.64 22.72
C LEU A 34 6.37 -19.24 22.57
N LYS A 35 6.18 -18.76 21.33
CA LYS A 35 5.72 -17.39 21.06
C LYS A 35 4.20 -17.26 20.98
N GLN A 36 3.49 -18.30 20.55
CA GLN A 36 2.03 -18.28 20.44
C GLN A 36 1.42 -18.53 21.83
N LYS A 37 0.91 -17.46 22.43
CA LYS A 37 -0.03 -17.59 23.55
C LYS A 37 -1.38 -17.99 22.96
N THR A 38 -1.99 -19.04 23.51
CA THR A 38 -3.40 -19.33 23.20
C THR A 38 -4.24 -18.25 23.86
N ILE A 39 -4.73 -17.32 23.05
CA ILE A 39 -5.62 -16.26 23.50
C ILE A 39 -7.04 -16.82 23.51
N LEU A 40 -7.66 -16.87 24.69
CA LEU A 40 -9.04 -17.36 24.86
C LEU A 40 -10.07 -16.21 24.87
N ASN A 41 -9.63 -15.01 25.23
CA ASN A 41 -10.47 -13.82 25.26
C ASN A 41 -10.18 -12.95 24.04
N VAL A 42 -11.22 -12.57 23.29
CA VAL A 42 -11.13 -11.67 22.14
C VAL A 42 -10.43 -10.35 22.51
N GLN A 43 -10.59 -9.87 23.75
CA GLN A 43 -10.02 -8.60 24.20
C GLN A 43 -8.49 -8.60 24.31
N ASP A 44 -7.88 -9.78 24.43
CA ASP A 44 -6.44 -9.92 24.57
C ASP A 44 -5.73 -9.93 23.20
N TYR A 45 -6.47 -9.92 22.08
CA TYR A 45 -5.90 -9.77 20.75
C TYR A 45 -5.42 -8.35 20.50
N ARG A 46 -4.30 -8.22 19.78
CA ARG A 46 -3.70 -6.92 19.42
C ARG A 46 -4.64 -6.03 18.60
N TRP A 47 -5.49 -6.65 17.78
CA TRP A 47 -6.50 -6.02 16.95
C TRP A 47 -7.83 -6.72 17.18
N GLN A 48 -8.83 -5.92 17.52
CA GLN A 48 -10.21 -6.33 17.68
C GLN A 48 -11.09 -5.17 17.22
N LEU A 49 -12.23 -5.49 16.63
CA LEU A 49 -13.25 -4.53 16.25
C LEU A 49 -14.58 -5.27 16.32
N TRP A 50 -15.57 -4.71 17.00
CA TRP A 50 -16.90 -5.28 17.02
C TRP A 50 -17.61 -4.95 15.70
N CYS A 51 -18.46 -5.87 15.23
CA CYS A 51 -19.27 -5.62 14.04
C CYS A 51 -20.17 -4.38 14.20
N SER A 52 -20.60 -4.08 15.42
CA SER A 52 -21.37 -2.87 15.75
C SER A 52 -20.58 -1.56 15.64
N ASP A 53 -19.25 -1.64 15.67
CA ASP A 53 -18.36 -0.49 15.58
C ASP A 53 -17.89 -0.24 14.13
N LEU A 54 -18.35 -1.06 13.17
CA LEU A 54 -18.08 -0.84 11.75
C LEU A 54 -18.79 0.45 11.29
N PRO A 55 -18.18 1.20 10.36
CA PRO A 55 -18.82 2.37 9.76
C PRO A 55 -20.09 1.96 9.01
N ASP A 56 -21.10 2.82 9.05
CA ASP A 56 -22.32 2.66 8.24
C ASP A 56 -22.04 3.08 6.80
N ASP A 57 -21.44 2.16 6.05
CA ASP A 57 -21.04 2.33 4.66
C ASP A 57 -21.42 1.07 3.87
N PRO A 58 -22.67 0.96 3.40
CA PRO A 58 -23.17 -0.23 2.71
C PRO A 58 -22.54 -0.43 1.33
N ASP A 59 -21.93 0.60 0.73
CA ASP A 59 -21.28 0.49 -0.56
C ASP A 59 -19.93 -0.24 -0.43
N ASN A 60 -19.18 0.06 0.63
CA ASN A 60 -17.87 -0.53 0.86
C ASN A 60 -17.86 -1.69 1.86
N VAL A 61 -18.76 -1.72 2.85
CA VAL A 61 -18.77 -2.71 3.93
C VAL A 61 -20.14 -3.35 4.05
N LYS A 62 -20.24 -4.64 3.68
CA LYS A 62 -21.48 -5.40 3.76
C LYS A 62 -21.32 -6.55 4.74
N LEU A 63 -22.11 -6.51 5.81
CA LEU A 63 -22.17 -7.58 6.79
C LEU A 63 -23.37 -8.47 6.52
N ILE A 64 -23.11 -9.75 6.29
CA ILE A 64 -24.09 -10.72 5.82
C ILE A 64 -24.36 -11.69 6.97
N TYR A 65 -25.56 -11.58 7.54
CA TYR A 65 -26.00 -12.48 8.60
C TYR A 65 -26.73 -13.68 7.98
N GLN A 66 -26.35 -14.89 8.39
CA GLN A 66 -26.94 -16.14 7.90
C GLN A 66 -28.36 -16.41 8.41
N ASP A 67 -28.81 -15.67 9.43
CA ASP A 67 -30.14 -15.79 10.05
C ASP A 67 -31.17 -14.82 9.44
N ARG A 68 -30.90 -14.24 8.27
CA ARG A 68 -31.82 -13.33 7.60
C ARG A 68 -32.84 -14.11 6.77
N THR A 69 -34.11 -13.78 6.96
CA THR A 69 -35.25 -14.34 6.21
C THR A 69 -35.68 -13.46 5.04
N ASP A 70 -34.97 -12.36 4.77
CA ASP A 70 -35.35 -11.34 3.80
C ASP A 70 -35.11 -11.81 2.36
N GLU A 71 -36.14 -11.75 1.51
CA GLU A 71 -36.13 -12.22 0.11
C GLU A 71 -35.12 -11.48 -0.79
N ASP A 72 -34.69 -10.27 -0.43
CA ASP A 72 -33.68 -9.47 -1.14
C ASP A 72 -32.24 -9.98 -0.94
N SER A 73 -32.01 -10.91 -0.01
CA SER A 73 -30.68 -11.51 0.21
C SER A 73 -30.35 -12.64 -0.77
N VAL A 74 -31.33 -13.07 -1.57
CA VAL A 74 -31.25 -14.23 -2.49
C VAL A 74 -30.57 -13.89 -3.82
N VAL A 75 -30.25 -12.62 -4.10
CA VAL A 75 -29.56 -12.22 -5.35
C VAL A 75 -28.04 -12.33 -5.32
N MET A 76 -27.44 -12.77 -4.20
CA MET A 76 -26.00 -13.05 -4.17
C MET A 76 -25.78 -14.50 -4.61
N ALA A 77 -25.33 -14.65 -5.85
CA ALA A 77 -25.07 -15.89 -6.56
C ALA A 77 -24.61 -17.06 -5.67
N GLU A 78 -25.03 -18.27 -6.02
CA GLU A 78 -24.79 -19.57 -5.36
C GLU A 78 -23.32 -19.87 -4.98
N GLU A 79 -22.37 -19.03 -5.40
CA GLU A 79 -20.94 -19.08 -5.08
C GLU A 79 -20.57 -18.41 -3.73
N GLN A 80 -21.48 -17.68 -3.07
CA GLN A 80 -21.17 -16.87 -1.87
C GLN A 80 -21.71 -17.43 -0.54
N ASN A 81 -22.10 -18.70 -0.49
CA ASN A 81 -22.86 -19.31 0.62
C ASN A 81 -22.18 -19.30 2.02
N ASN A 82 -20.98 -18.73 2.17
CA ASN A 82 -20.30 -18.61 3.47
C ASN A 82 -19.59 -17.25 3.69
N THR A 83 -19.94 -16.22 2.93
CA THR A 83 -19.39 -14.87 3.15
C THR A 83 -20.11 -14.20 4.31
N LEU A 84 -19.40 -13.89 5.41
CA LEU A 84 -19.95 -13.19 6.58
C LEU A 84 -19.73 -11.66 6.52
N LEU A 85 -18.64 -11.24 5.88
CA LEU A 85 -18.24 -9.84 5.73
C LEU A 85 -17.61 -9.66 4.35
N ALA A 86 -18.18 -8.77 3.55
CA ALA A 86 -17.60 -8.31 2.30
C ALA A 86 -17.09 -6.88 2.52
N VAL A 87 -15.79 -6.68 2.26
CA VAL A 87 -15.15 -5.36 2.28
C VAL A 87 -14.67 -5.07 0.87
N HIS A 88 -15.27 -4.07 0.25
CA HIS A 88 -14.82 -3.48 -0.99
C HIS A 88 -13.81 -2.38 -0.69
N LYS A 89 -12.70 -2.41 -1.41
CA LYS A 89 -11.74 -1.31 -1.40
C LYS A 89 -12.26 -0.26 -2.37
N GLU A 90 -12.50 0.95 -1.87
CA GLU A 90 -12.90 2.08 -2.72
C GLU A 90 -12.03 2.22 -3.96
N ASP A 91 -12.68 2.61 -5.04
CA ASP A 91 -12.00 3.00 -6.27
C ASP A 91 -11.07 4.19 -6.00
N PHE A 92 -9.91 4.18 -6.63
CA PHE A 92 -8.98 5.30 -6.53
C PHE A 92 -9.65 6.55 -7.08
N GLN A 93 -9.93 7.50 -6.19
CA GLN A 93 -10.31 8.84 -6.61
C GLN A 93 -9.13 9.51 -7.31
N SER A 94 -9.43 10.38 -8.27
CA SER A 94 -8.40 11.21 -8.89
C SER A 94 -7.78 12.12 -7.83
N CYS A 95 -6.49 12.40 -7.96
CA CYS A 95 -5.83 13.36 -7.07
C CYS A 95 -6.59 14.69 -7.08
N PRO A 96 -6.77 15.33 -5.92
CA PRO A 96 -7.48 16.60 -5.84
C PRO A 96 -6.76 17.66 -6.67
N VAL A 97 -7.53 18.48 -7.39
CA VAL A 97 -6.98 19.56 -8.22
C VAL A 97 -6.32 20.60 -7.33
N PRO A 98 -5.04 20.97 -7.58
CA PRO A 98 -4.37 22.00 -6.80
C PRO A 98 -5.05 23.37 -7.00
N PRO A 99 -5.05 24.24 -5.98
CA PRO A 99 -5.55 25.61 -6.11
C PRO A 99 -4.70 26.39 -7.13
N GLU A 100 -5.31 27.37 -7.81
CA GLU A 100 -4.65 28.17 -8.86
C GLU A 100 -3.31 28.77 -8.39
N SER A 101 -3.24 29.18 -7.11
CA SER A 101 -2.03 29.72 -6.50
C SER A 101 -0.84 28.74 -6.47
N LEU A 102 -1.10 27.44 -6.53
CA LEU A 102 -0.09 26.37 -6.56
C LEU A 102 0.15 25.83 -7.96
N THR A 103 -0.81 25.94 -8.87
CA THR A 103 -0.67 25.45 -10.25
C THR A 103 0.53 26.06 -10.97
N GLU A 104 0.81 27.35 -10.75
CA GLU A 104 1.98 28.05 -11.33
C GLU A 104 3.33 27.54 -10.80
N TRP A 105 3.34 26.82 -9.67
CA TRP A 105 4.55 26.29 -9.06
C TRP A 105 4.84 24.86 -9.49
N LEU A 106 3.89 24.17 -10.11
CA LEU A 106 4.02 22.79 -10.55
C LEU A 106 4.64 22.76 -11.95
N LYS A 107 5.74 22.00 -12.11
CA LYS A 107 6.43 21.87 -13.40
C LYS A 107 5.61 21.10 -14.42
N ASN A 108 4.95 20.03 -13.95
CA ASN A 108 4.21 19.08 -14.76
C ASN A 108 2.91 18.67 -14.07
N ASP A 109 2.07 17.94 -14.80
CA ASP A 109 0.85 17.30 -14.31
C ASP A 109 1.09 16.01 -13.48
N ASP A 110 2.31 15.78 -12.98
CA ASP A 110 2.66 14.57 -12.22
C ASP A 110 1.89 14.47 -10.88
N TRP A 111 1.34 15.58 -10.39
CA TRP A 111 0.43 15.60 -9.23
C TRP A 111 -0.84 14.74 -9.42
N LYS A 112 -1.19 14.40 -10.66
CA LYS A 112 -2.35 13.54 -10.99
C LYS A 112 -2.10 12.05 -10.74
N ASP A 113 -0.85 11.62 -10.56
CA ASP A 113 -0.48 10.22 -10.31
C ASP A 113 0.15 10.07 -8.91
N TYR A 114 -0.56 9.39 -8.01
CA TYR A 114 -0.12 9.16 -6.63
C TYR A 114 1.20 8.36 -6.51
N ARG A 115 1.65 7.71 -7.58
CA ARG A 115 2.90 6.93 -7.60
C ARG A 115 4.13 7.77 -7.93
N LYS A 116 3.95 9.01 -8.35
CA LYS A 116 5.04 9.90 -8.76
C LYS A 116 5.26 10.99 -7.73
N ASP A 117 6.52 11.37 -7.57
CA ASP A 117 6.86 12.56 -6.81
C ASP A 117 6.56 13.80 -7.64
N VAL A 118 6.03 14.83 -6.98
CA VAL A 118 5.66 16.09 -7.63
C VAL A 118 6.89 16.98 -7.78
N GLU A 119 7.15 17.43 -9.01
CA GLU A 119 8.20 18.40 -9.30
C GLU A 119 7.65 19.83 -9.26
N TYR A 120 8.34 20.72 -8.54
CA TYR A 120 7.96 22.13 -8.38
C TYR A 120 9.14 23.08 -8.66
N PHE A 121 8.83 24.36 -8.87
CA PHE A 121 9.82 25.44 -8.97
C PHE A 121 10.18 25.97 -7.58
N ASP A 122 11.48 26.13 -7.27
CA ASP A 122 11.91 26.68 -5.97
C ASP A 122 11.70 28.20 -5.86
N GLU A 123 11.61 28.89 -7.00
CA GLU A 123 11.41 30.33 -7.09
C GLU A 123 10.39 30.65 -8.19
N LYS A 124 9.49 31.61 -7.94
CA LYS A 124 8.51 32.05 -8.92
C LYS A 124 9.21 32.88 -10.01
N VAL A 125 9.27 32.36 -11.23
CA VAL A 125 9.67 33.15 -12.40
C VAL A 125 8.49 34.04 -12.75
N VAL A 126 8.67 35.36 -12.64
CA VAL A 126 7.68 36.31 -13.16
C VAL A 126 7.97 36.45 -14.65
N THR A 127 7.03 36.04 -15.49
CA THR A 127 7.04 36.38 -16.91
C THR A 127 6.62 37.85 -17.03
N GLU A 128 7.60 38.74 -17.14
CA GLU A 128 7.34 40.09 -17.61
C GLU A 128 7.22 40.03 -19.14
N ILE A 129 6.08 40.45 -19.66
CA ILE A 129 5.86 40.61 -21.10
C ILE A 129 6.46 41.97 -21.46
N ASP A 130 7.54 41.98 -22.23
CA ASP A 130 8.10 43.22 -22.76
C ASP A 130 7.13 43.82 -23.79
N SER A 131 6.54 44.96 -23.42
CA SER A 131 5.53 45.66 -24.22
C SER A 131 6.04 46.18 -25.57
N GLU A 132 7.36 46.17 -25.82
CA GLU A 132 7.95 46.60 -27.09
C GLU A 132 8.31 45.45 -28.05
N THR A 133 8.51 44.22 -27.56
CA THR A 133 9.04 43.11 -28.37
C THR A 133 8.14 41.87 -28.44
N GLU A 134 7.08 41.78 -27.62
CA GLU A 134 6.21 40.59 -27.49
C GLU A 134 6.98 39.28 -27.21
N GLU A 135 8.23 39.35 -26.76
CA GLU A 135 9.03 38.16 -26.41
C GLU A 135 8.92 37.82 -24.92
N GLU A 136 8.73 36.54 -24.62
CA GLU A 136 8.53 36.01 -23.27
C GLU A 136 9.89 35.82 -22.57
N TYR A 137 10.24 36.73 -21.65
CA TYR A 137 11.50 36.65 -20.90
C TYR A 137 11.33 35.93 -19.56
N ASN A 138 12.06 34.82 -19.39
CA ASN A 138 12.12 34.08 -18.13
C ASN A 138 13.36 34.51 -17.32
N GLY A 139 13.17 35.43 -16.37
CA GLY A 139 14.24 35.94 -15.49
C GLY A 139 14.00 35.67 -13.99
N PRO A 140 15.03 35.40 -13.18
CA PRO A 140 14.89 35.25 -11.74
C PRO A 140 14.52 36.60 -11.08
N LEU A 141 13.75 36.56 -9.99
CA LEU A 141 13.36 37.73 -9.19
C LEU A 141 14.59 38.33 -8.51
N VAL A 142 15.22 39.32 -9.15
CA VAL A 142 16.27 40.10 -8.49
C VAL A 142 15.60 40.98 -7.43
N LYS A 143 15.64 40.54 -6.17
CA LYS A 143 15.22 41.36 -5.01
C LYS A 143 16.03 42.65 -4.99
N THR A 144 15.47 43.72 -5.56
CA THR A 144 15.98 45.06 -5.35
C THR A 144 15.64 45.44 -3.92
N THR A 145 16.65 45.38 -3.06
CA THR A 145 16.54 45.75 -1.65
C THR A 145 16.58 47.28 -1.59
N PHE A 146 15.52 47.92 -1.09
CA PHE A 146 15.51 49.34 -0.72
C PHE A 146 15.91 49.50 0.75
#